data_AF-A0A6M0G6P9-F1
#
_entry.id   AF-A0A6M0G6P9-F1
#
_cell.length_a   1.000
_cell.length_b   1.000
_cell.length_c   1.000
_cell.angle_alpha   90.00
_cell.angle_beta   90.00
_cell.angle_gamma   90.00
#
_symmetry.space_group_name_H-M   'P 1'
#
loop_
_entity.id
_entity.type
_entity.pdbx_description
1 polymer ?
#
loop_
_entity_poly.entity_id
_entity_poly.type
_entity_poly.pdbx_seq_one_letter_code
_entity_poly.pdbx_strand_id
1 'polypeptide(L)'
;MPRSLKVAPRCITRVKFAVQRNGFPSQKALAMETGLALSTVKKFLNGKPVDYLNFVEISEKLGLDRREITESERDTSLPQTWDNS
;
A
#
# COMPACT_ATOMS: atom_id res chain seq x y z
N MET A 1 -15.12 14.09 2.26
CA MET A 1 -14.82 12.96 3.16
C MET A 1 -13.42 12.43 2.83
N PRO A 2 -12.42 12.50 3.72
CA PRO A 2 -11.18 11.81 3.47
C PRO A 2 -11.44 10.32 3.68
N ARG A 3 -11.52 9.55 2.59
CA ARG A 3 -11.55 8.09 2.69
C ARG A 3 -10.12 7.64 2.93
N SER A 4 -9.85 7.09 4.12
CA SER A 4 -8.58 6.44 4.35
C SER A 4 -8.47 5.21 3.45
N LEU A 5 -7.27 4.96 2.94
CA LEU A 5 -6.94 3.81 2.12
C LEU A 5 -5.91 2.95 2.85
N LYS A 6 -5.95 1.64 2.60
CA LYS A 6 -4.95 0.70 3.09
C LYS A 6 -4.50 -0.22 1.97
N VAL A 7 -3.23 -0.61 2.04
CA VAL A 7 -2.64 -1.58 1.11
C VAL A 7 -3.25 -2.95 1.40
N ALA A 8 -3.69 -3.65 0.36
CA ALA A 8 -4.20 -4.99 0.46
C ALA A 8 -3.16 -5.94 1.11
N PRO A 9 -3.56 -6.84 2.01
CA PRO A 9 -2.64 -7.76 2.69
C PRO A 9 -1.73 -8.54 1.71
N ARG A 10 -2.29 -8.99 0.58
CA ARG A 10 -1.56 -9.69 -0.51
C ARG A 10 -0.47 -8.85 -1.17
N CYS A 11 -0.57 -7.53 -1.11
CA CYS A 11 0.37 -6.60 -1.74
C CYS A 11 1.46 -6.10 -0.79
N ILE A 12 1.43 -6.44 0.50
CA ILE A 12 2.37 -5.92 1.51
C ILE A 12 3.83 -6.23 1.17
N THR A 13 4.11 -7.46 0.76
CA THR A 13 5.46 -7.86 0.34
C THR A 13 5.89 -7.08 -0.90
N ARG A 14 4.97 -6.89 -1.87
CA ARG A 14 5.22 -6.14 -3.11
C ARG A 14 5.57 -4.67 -2.83
N VAL A 15 4.79 -3.99 -1.98
CA VAL A 15 5.07 -2.58 -1.65
C VAL A 15 6.36 -2.41 -0.86
N LYS A 16 6.71 -3.35 0.03
CA LYS A 16 8.00 -3.32 0.75
C LYS A 16 9.18 -3.49 -0.19
N PHE A 17 9.08 -4.39 -1.17
CA PHE A 17 10.13 -4.57 -2.17
C PHE A 17 10.28 -3.36 -3.10
N ALA A 18 9.17 -2.70 -3.42
CA ALA A 18 9.18 -1.47 -4.21
C ALA A 18 10.00 -0.34 -3.57
N VAL A 19 10.07 -0.27 -2.23
CA VAL A 19 10.93 0.70 -1.52
C VAL A 19 12.39 0.54 -1.93
N GLN A 20 12.91 -0.69 -1.86
CA GLN A 20 14.30 -0.99 -2.22
C GLN A 20 14.54 -0.80 -3.73
N ARG A 21 13.60 -1.26 -4.57
CA ARG A 21 13.70 -1.17 -6.03
C ARG A 21 13.75 0.28 -6.56
N ASN A 22 13.11 1.20 -5.85
CA ASN A 22 13.10 2.63 -6.21
C ASN A 22 14.25 3.42 -5.55
N GLY A 23 15.28 2.74 -5.05
CA GLY A 23 16.49 3.39 -4.54
C GLY A 23 16.36 3.95 -3.12
N PHE A 24 15.34 3.57 -2.36
CA PHE A 24 15.22 3.95 -0.95
C PHE A 24 15.88 2.89 -0.05
N PRO A 25 17.05 3.17 0.54
CA PRO A 25 17.75 2.20 1.40
C PRO A 25 17.00 1.94 2.72
N SER A 26 16.05 2.81 3.10
CA SER A 26 15.25 2.65 4.30
C SER A 26 13.88 3.34 4.20
N GLN A 27 12.96 2.97 5.08
CA GLN A 27 11.66 3.65 5.23
C GLN A 27 11.84 5.12 5.64
N LYS A 28 12.92 5.46 6.36
CA LYS A 28 13.26 6.83 6.73
C LYS A 28 13.67 7.65 5.51
N ALA A 29 14.42 7.06 4.57
CA ALA A 29 14.77 7.73 3.32
C ALA A 29 13.52 8.07 2.50
N LEU A 30 12.59 7.13 2.36
CA LEU A 30 11.30 7.38 1.71
C LEU A 30 10.48 8.46 2.43
N ALA A 31 10.46 8.45 3.76
CA ALA A 31 9.76 9.47 4.55
C ALA A 31 10.35 10.88 4.34
N MET A 32 11.69 11.00 4.32
CA MET A 32 12.36 12.28 4.05
C MET A 32 12.08 12.78 2.64
N GLU A 33 12.12 11.88 1.64
CA GLU A 33 11.89 12.22 0.25
C GLU A 33 10.44 12.64 -0.04
N THR A 34 9.46 12.00 0.61
CA THR A 34 8.03 12.35 0.47
C THR A 34 7.60 13.51 1.37
N GLY A 35 8.45 13.97 2.29
CA GLY A 35 8.08 14.95 3.31
C GLY A 35 7.06 14.43 4.34
N LEU A 36 6.80 13.12 4.37
CA LEU A 36 5.81 12.49 5.25
C LEU A 36 6.42 12.04 6.58
N ALA A 37 5.57 11.93 7.59
CA ALA A 37 5.98 11.31 8.84
C ALA A 37 6.36 9.83 8.63
N LEU A 38 7.45 9.39 9.27
CA LEU A 38 7.88 7.97 9.24
C LEU A 38 6.77 7.02 9.71
N SER A 39 5.92 7.45 10.63
CA SER A 39 4.75 6.69 11.08
C SER A 39 3.72 6.46 9.97
N THR A 40 3.52 7.43 9.08
CA THR A 40 2.63 7.31 7.91
C THR A 40 3.19 6.32 6.89
N VAL A 41 4.48 6.41 6.59
CA VAL A 41 5.17 5.44 5.71
C VAL A 41 5.10 4.02 6.29
N LYS A 42 5.34 3.87 7.61
CA LYS A 42 5.18 2.59 8.30
C LYS A 42 3.76 2.06 8.24
N LYS A 43 2.75 2.92 8.38
CA LYS A 43 1.34 2.52 8.26
C LYS A 43 1.05 1.97 6.86
N PHE A 44 1.43 2.72 5.81
CA PHE A 44 1.26 2.30 4.42
C PHE A 44 1.91 0.94 4.15
N LEU A 45 3.20 0.78 4.49
CA LEU A 45 3.97 -0.45 4.23
C LEU A 45 3.50 -1.66 5.04
N ASN A 46 2.66 -1.47 6.06
CA ASN A 46 2.10 -2.56 6.87
C ASN A 46 0.57 -2.67 6.71
N GLY A 47 -0.02 -2.07 5.67
CA GLY A 47 -1.44 -2.22 5.36
C GLY A 47 -2.36 -1.57 6.38
N LYS A 48 -1.86 -0.58 7.12
CA LYS A 48 -2.69 0.23 8.02
C LYS A 48 -3.32 1.39 7.25
N PRO A 49 -4.52 1.82 7.62
CA PRO A 49 -5.16 2.97 6.99
C PRO A 49 -4.30 4.23 7.04
N VAL A 50 -4.17 4.90 5.90
CA VAL A 50 -3.55 6.22 5.74
C VAL A 50 -4.50 7.13 4.96
N ASP A 51 -4.31 8.45 5.07
CA ASP A 51 -5.07 9.40 4.26
C ASP A 51 -4.87 9.14 2.75
N TYR A 52 -5.89 9.46 1.96
CA TYR A 52 -5.87 9.28 0.50
C TYR A 52 -4.68 9.98 -0.16
N LEU A 53 -4.37 11.23 0.21
CA LEU A 53 -3.27 11.98 -0.40
C LEU A 53 -1.93 11.31 -0.07
N ASN A 54 -1.75 10.89 1.18
CA ASN A 54 -0.56 10.14 1.60
C ASN A 54 -0.43 8.81 0.87
N PHE A 55 -1.55 8.12 0.62
CA PHE A 55 -1.55 6.86 -0.13
C PHE A 55 -1.11 7.08 -1.58
N VAL A 56 -1.65 8.10 -2.23
CA VAL A 56 -1.33 8.43 -3.62
C VAL A 56 0.14 8.85 -3.74
N GLU A 57 0.59 9.78 -2.90
CA GLU A 57 1.98 10.27 -2.88
C GLU A 57 2.98 9.12 -2.74
N ILE A 58 2.77 8.22 -1.77
CA ILE A 58 3.67 7.08 -1.57
C ILE A 58 3.59 6.10 -2.74
N SER A 59 2.41 5.89 -3.32
CA SER A 59 2.25 4.98 -4.47
C SER A 59 2.97 5.50 -5.71
N GLU A 60 2.82 6.80 -6.01
CA GLU A 60 3.48 7.47 -7.13
C GLU A 60 5.00 7.44 -6.95
N LYS A 61 5.49 7.73 -5.73
CA LYS A 61 6.93 7.71 -5.45
C LYS A 61 7.55 6.31 -5.58
N LEU A 62 6.76 5.26 -5.39
CA LEU A 62 7.18 3.88 -5.53
C LEU A 62 6.86 3.28 -6.91
N GLY A 63 6.28 4.05 -7.84
CA GLY A 63 5.88 3.57 -9.16
C GLY A 63 4.81 2.47 -9.11
N LEU A 64 3.90 2.54 -8.15
CA LEU A 64 2.84 1.56 -7.93
C LEU A 64 1.48 2.08 -8.42
N ASP A 65 0.71 1.24 -9.10
CA ASP A 65 -0.69 1.55 -9.37
C ASP A 65 -1.52 1.40 -8.08
N ARG A 66 -2.01 2.54 -7.57
CA ARG A 66 -2.86 2.61 -6.38
C ARG A 66 -4.06 1.66 -6.43
N ARG A 67 -4.69 1.47 -7.59
CA ARG A 67 -5.90 0.63 -7.74
C ARG A 67 -5.58 -0.83 -7.55
N GLU A 68 -4.38 -1.27 -7.95
CA GLU A 68 -3.95 -2.66 -7.76
C GLU A 68 -3.57 -2.98 -6.33
N ILE A 69 -2.96 -2.01 -5.62
CA ILE A 69 -2.47 -2.24 -4.26
C ILE A 69 -3.51 -1.88 -3.18
N THR A 70 -4.60 -1.20 -3.52
CA THR A 70 -5.66 -0.85 -2.57
C THR A 70 -6.47 -2.10 -2.21
N GLU A 71 -6.76 -2.27 -0.92
CA GLU A 71 -7.72 -3.27 -0.48
C GLU A 71 -9.13 -2.90 -0.95
N SER A 72 -9.64 -3.65 -1.93
CA SER A 72 -11.02 -3.54 -2.38
C SER A 72 -11.91 -4.48 -1.57
N GLU A 73 -13.14 -4.07 -1.24
CA GLU A 73 -14.11 -4.92 -0.53
C GLU A 73 -14.42 -6.22 -1.29
N ARG A 74 -14.13 -6.27 -2.61
CA ARG A 74 -14.29 -7.47 -3.45
C ARG A 74 -13.28 -8.59 -3.16
N ASP A 75 -12.18 -8.32 -2.46
CA ASP A 75 -11.21 -9.37 -2.08
C ASP A 75 -11.65 -10.17 -0.85
N THR A 76 -12.66 -9.71 -0.13
CA THR A 76 -13.14 -10.34 1.12
C THR A 76 -14.28 -11.34 0.93
N SER A 77 -14.74 -11.57 -0.29
CA SER A 77 -15.86 -12.48 -0.58
C SER A 77 -15.55 -13.43 -1.72
N LEU A 78 -15.00 -14.60 -1.38
CA LEU A 78 -15.62 -15.93 -1.55
C LEU A 78 -14.54 -17.03 -1.47
N PRO A 79 -14.69 -18.08 -0.64
CA PRO A 79 -14.05 -19.34 -0.94
C PRO A 79 -14.68 -19.85 -2.23
N GLN A 80 -13.89 -19.97 -3.29
CA GLN A 80 -14.31 -20.54 -4.56
C GLN A 80 -14.43 -22.06 -4.36
N THR A 81 -15.53 -22.50 -3.74
CA THR A 81 -15.91 -23.92 -3.72
C THR A 81 -16.41 -24.25 -5.11
N TRP A 82 -15.58 -24.96 -5.86
CA TRP A 82 -15.96 -25.60 -7.11
C TRP A 82 -16.80 -26.83 -6.74
N ASP A 83 -18.09 -26.63 -6.50
CA ASP A 83 -19.06 -27.72 -6.54
C ASP A 83 -19.20 -28.15 -8.00
N ASN A 84 -18.44 -29.18 -8.38
CA ASN A 84 -18.63 -29.88 -9.64
C ASN A 84 -19.69 -30.97 -9.40
N SER A 85 -20.92 -30.71 -9.86
CA SER A 85 -21.98 -31.72 -10.04
C SER A 85 -21.64 -32.72 -11.14
#